data_AF-A0A257PCU9-F1
#
_entry.id   AF-A0A257PCU9-F1
#
_cell.length_a   1.000
_cell.length_b   1.000
_cell.length_c   1.000
_cell.angle_alpha   90.00
_cell.angle_beta   90.00
_cell.angle_gamma   90.00
#
_symmetry.space_group_name_H-M   'P 1'
#
loop_
_entity.id
_entity.type
_entity.pdbx_description
1 polymer ?
#
loop_
_entity_poly.entity_id
_entity_poly.type
_entity_poly.pdbx_seq_one_letter_code
_entity_poly.pdbx_strand_id
1 'polypeptide(L)'
;MKPLASPLSIVETPLITLLSAVSDELSELGQFTEQLQSTLSPSLMRLADDPQCHRNVQMLDLLSQRLNVLAVFFLSLGHAVPPGWLINSRAALSAVTLSELAWRLQGHQNPQEHHPAGDLETF
;
A
#
# COMPACT_ATOMS: atom_id res chain seq x y z
N MET A 1 -44.75 -9.99 -17.56
CA MET A 1 -43.56 -10.71 -17.05
C MET A 1 -42.36 -9.80 -17.22
N LYS A 2 -41.84 -9.24 -16.13
CA LYS A 2 -40.68 -8.33 -16.09
C LYS A 2 -39.55 -9.11 -15.40
N PRO A 3 -38.33 -9.22 -15.97
CA PRO A 3 -37.29 -9.99 -15.32
C PRO A 3 -36.82 -9.28 -14.06
N LEU A 4 -36.68 -10.07 -13.00
CA LEU A 4 -36.16 -9.73 -11.70
C LEU A 4 -34.70 -9.28 -11.89
N ALA A 5 -34.42 -8.00 -11.66
CA ALA A 5 -33.05 -7.51 -11.58
C ALA A 5 -32.35 -8.26 -10.44
N SER A 6 -31.30 -9.02 -10.78
CA SER A 6 -30.44 -9.70 -9.82
C SER A 6 -30.00 -8.72 -8.72
N PRO A 7 -30.05 -9.09 -7.43
CA PRO A 7 -29.53 -8.22 -6.39
C PRO A 7 -28.05 -8.01 -6.68
N LEU A 8 -27.66 -6.74 -6.83
CA LEU A 8 -26.26 -6.32 -6.86
C LEU A 8 -25.55 -7.04 -5.72
N SER A 9 -24.71 -8.04 -6.04
CA SER A 9 -23.92 -8.74 -5.03
C SER A 9 -23.12 -7.70 -4.25
N ILE A 10 -23.54 -7.46 -3.00
CA ILE A 10 -22.82 -6.62 -2.07
C ILE A 10 -21.53 -7.40 -1.79
N VAL A 11 -20.41 -6.87 -2.28
CA VAL A 11 -19.11 -7.45 -1.99
C VAL A 11 -18.81 -7.00 -0.57
N GLU A 12 -19.10 -7.88 0.37
CA GLU A 12 -18.80 -7.71 1.79
C GLU A 12 -17.38 -8.21 2.02
N THR A 13 -16.46 -7.28 2.25
CA THR A 13 -15.05 -7.62 2.51
C THR A 13 -14.84 -7.68 4.03
N PRO A 14 -14.11 -8.66 4.57
CA PRO A 14 -13.67 -8.62 5.95
C PRO A 14 -12.91 -7.33 6.23
N LEU A 15 -13.30 -6.61 7.29
CA LEU A 15 -12.68 -5.33 7.64
C LEU A 15 -11.17 -5.50 7.88
N ILE A 16 -10.77 -6.62 8.48
CA ILE A 16 -9.35 -6.95 8.71
C ILE A 16 -8.56 -7.02 7.39
N THR A 17 -9.13 -7.58 6.32
CA THR A 17 -8.47 -7.66 5.00
C THR A 17 -8.25 -6.27 4.42
N LEU A 18 -9.24 -5.38 4.54
CA LEU A 18 -9.11 -4.00 4.07
C LEU A 18 -8.05 -3.23 4.89
N LEU A 19 -8.04 -3.39 6.22
CA LEU A 19 -7.07 -2.74 7.09
C LEU A 19 -5.65 -3.25 6.83
N SER A 20 -5.48 -4.55 6.59
CA SER A 20 -4.20 -5.14 6.16
C SER A 20 -3.76 -4.56 4.83
N ALA A 21 -4.64 -4.50 3.83
CA ALA A 21 -4.30 -3.93 2.53
C ALA A 21 -3.88 -2.45 2.64
N VAL A 22 -4.59 -1.64 3.44
CA VAL A 22 -4.18 -0.24 3.70
C VAL A 22 -2.82 -0.17 4.40
N SER A 23 -2.55 -1.06 5.35
CA SER A 23 -1.24 -1.15 6.00
C SER A 23 -0.14 -1.45 4.98
N ASP A 24 -0.35 -2.42 4.11
CA ASP A 24 0.63 -2.82 3.10
C ASP A 24 0.94 -1.66 2.15
N GLU A 25 -0.08 -0.94 1.67
CA GLU A 25 0.12 0.24 0.82
C GLU A 25 0.91 1.36 1.50
N LEU A 26 0.64 1.63 2.77
CA LEU A 26 1.38 2.65 3.52
C LEU A 26 2.84 2.24 3.71
N SER A 27 3.09 0.95 3.96
CA SER A 27 4.45 0.40 4.04
C SER A 27 5.17 0.49 2.69
N GLU A 28 4.52 0.13 1.58
CA GLU A 28 5.07 0.26 0.24
C GLU A 28 5.43 1.72 -0.10
N LEU A 29 4.57 2.68 0.26
CA LEU A 29 4.85 4.11 0.07
C LEU A 29 6.01 4.59 0.94
N GLY A 30 6.15 4.07 2.17
CA GLY A 30 7.31 4.34 3.03
C GLY A 30 8.60 3.87 2.38
N GLN A 31 8.64 2.61 1.94
CA GLN A 31 9.79 2.02 1.23
C GLN A 31 10.11 2.77 -0.06
N PHE A 32 9.10 3.15 -0.85
CA PHE A 32 9.30 3.96 -2.05
C PHE A 32 9.95 5.31 -1.74
N THR A 33 9.56 5.94 -0.64
CA THR A 33 10.14 7.21 -0.19
C THR A 33 11.61 7.05 0.22
N GLU A 34 11.96 5.96 0.91
CA GLU A 34 13.35 5.62 1.26
C GLU A 34 14.20 5.32 0.00
N GLN A 35 13.65 4.59 -0.96
CA GLN A 35 14.32 4.33 -2.24
C GLN A 35 14.56 5.62 -3.03
N LEU A 36 13.58 6.53 -3.02
CA LEU A 36 13.73 7.84 -3.64
C LEU A 36 14.85 8.64 -2.96
N GLN A 37 14.89 8.65 -1.63
CA GLN A 37 15.98 9.30 -0.86
C GLN A 37 17.35 8.70 -1.20
N SER A 38 17.46 7.37 -1.25
CA SER A 38 18.70 6.66 -1.60
C SER A 38 19.17 7.00 -3.02
N THR A 39 18.23 7.06 -3.97
CA THR A 39 18.49 7.40 -5.37
C THR A 39 18.94 8.85 -5.54
N LEU A 40 18.36 9.78 -4.76
CA LEU A 40 18.70 11.20 -4.82
C LEU A 40 19.98 11.55 -4.04
N SER A 41 20.35 10.76 -3.03
CA SER A 41 21.48 11.02 -2.14
C SER A 41 22.81 11.35 -2.86
N PRO A 42 23.24 10.61 -3.91
CA PRO A 42 24.48 10.93 -4.64
C PRO A 42 24.42 12.27 -5.38
N SER A 43 23.24 12.68 -5.85
CA SER A 43 23.05 13.97 -6.51
C SER A 43 22.98 15.12 -5.51
N LEU A 44 22.43 14.86 -4.32
CA LEU A 44 22.34 15.84 -3.23
C LEU A 44 23.70 16.04 -2.54
N MET A 45 24.55 15.01 -2.47
CA MET A 45 25.94 15.15 -2.01
C MET A 45 26.78 16.07 -2.90
N ARG A 46 26.44 16.17 -4.19
CA ARG A 46 27.10 17.14 -5.09
C ARG A 46 26.63 18.58 -4.86
N LEU A 47 25.50 18.76 -4.16
CA LEU A 47 24.92 20.05 -3.78
C LEU A 47 25.04 20.29 -2.26
N ALA A 48 25.98 19.61 -1.59
CA ALA A 48 26.06 19.46 -0.13
C ALA A 48 26.11 20.76 0.69
N ASP A 49 26.41 21.90 0.08
CA ASP A 49 26.42 23.20 0.75
C ASP A 49 25.05 23.91 0.74
N ASP A 50 24.03 23.35 0.08
CA ASP A 50 22.68 23.93 0.06
C ASP A 50 21.85 23.43 1.27
N PRO A 51 21.51 24.31 2.24
CA PRO A 51 20.68 23.95 3.39
C PRO A 51 19.27 23.46 2.99
N GLN A 52 18.77 23.88 1.82
CA GLN A 52 17.48 23.46 1.30
C GLN A 52 17.50 21.99 0.86
N CYS A 53 18.62 21.51 0.32
CA CYS A 53 18.81 20.10 0.01
C CYS A 53 18.76 19.22 1.26
N HIS A 54 19.45 19.60 2.33
CA HIS A 54 19.40 18.87 3.61
C HIS A 54 17.99 18.80 4.18
N ARG A 55 17.26 19.92 4.16
CA ARG A 55 15.86 19.96 4.61
C ARG A 55 14.96 19.04 3.78
N ASN A 56 15.14 19.00 2.46
CA ASN A 56 14.35 18.14 1.59
C ASN A 56 14.56 16.65 1.89
N VAL A 57 15.81 16.23 2.14
CA VAL A 57 16.12 14.85 2.55
C VAL A 57 15.47 14.48 3.87
N GLN A 58 15.56 15.37 4.86
CA GLN A 58 14.94 15.16 6.17
C GLN A 58 13.40 15.07 6.08
N MET A 59 12.79 15.83 5.16
CA MET A 59 11.34 15.73 4.93
C MET A 59 10.94 14.39 4.31
N LEU A 60 11.76 13.81 3.42
CA LEU A 60 11.53 12.47 2.86
C LEU A 60 11.66 11.38 3.91
N ASP A 61 12.70 11.43 4.75
CA ASP A 61 12.88 10.51 5.86
C ASP A 61 11.69 10.57 6.84
N LEU A 62 11.29 11.77 7.25
CA LEU A 62 10.13 11.96 8.12
C LEU A 62 8.83 11.44 7.48
N LEU A 63 8.67 11.61 6.16
CA LEU A 63 7.52 11.07 5.44
C LEU A 63 7.52 9.54 5.46
N SER A 64 8.65 8.88 5.19
CA SER A 64 8.76 7.42 5.28
C SER A 64 8.38 6.93 6.68
N GLN A 65 8.98 7.53 7.72
CA GLN A 65 8.70 7.14 9.10
C GLN A 65 7.21 7.26 9.46
N ARG A 66 6.54 8.34 9.02
CA ARG A 66 5.10 8.53 9.24
C ARG A 66 4.27 7.46 8.53
N LEU A 67 4.61 7.15 7.28
CA LEU A 67 3.92 6.13 6.50
C LEU A 67 4.06 4.74 7.17
N ASN A 68 5.27 4.38 7.58
CA ASN A 68 5.55 3.12 8.28
C ASN A 68 4.82 3.02 9.63
N VAL A 69 4.78 4.11 10.42
CA VAL A 69 4.04 4.13 11.69
C VAL A 69 2.53 3.99 11.45
N LEU A 70 1.99 4.63 10.42
CA LEU A 70 0.57 4.49 10.07
C LEU A 70 0.24 3.07 9.58
N ALA A 71 1.13 2.44 8.81
CA ALA A 71 0.99 1.03 8.44
C ALA A 71 0.85 0.13 9.67
N VAL A 72 1.79 0.23 10.61
CA VAL A 72 1.77 -0.51 11.87
C VAL A 72 0.49 -0.22 12.68
N PHE A 73 0.03 1.03 12.69
CA PHE A 73 -1.23 1.39 13.34
C PHE A 73 -2.44 0.66 12.74
N PHE A 74 -2.59 0.66 11.41
CA PHE A 74 -3.72 -0.01 10.75
C PHE A 74 -3.65 -1.54 10.90
N LEU A 75 -2.45 -2.13 10.84
CA LEU A 75 -2.26 -3.55 11.13
C LEU A 75 -2.65 -3.90 12.57
N SER A 76 -2.21 -3.09 13.53
CA SER A 76 -2.54 -3.26 14.95
C SER A 76 -4.03 -3.09 15.21
N LEU A 77 -4.67 -2.15 14.52
CA LEU A 77 -6.11 -1.95 14.57
C LEU A 77 -6.85 -3.17 14.03
N GLY A 78 -6.37 -3.76 12.92
CA GLY A 78 -6.92 -4.99 12.35
C GLY A 78 -6.95 -6.15 13.34
N HIS A 79 -5.91 -6.33 14.15
CA HIS A 79 -5.87 -7.34 15.22
C HIS A 79 -6.85 -7.08 16.37
N ALA A 80 -7.27 -5.83 16.58
CA ALA A 80 -8.27 -5.46 17.58
C ALA A 80 -9.72 -5.58 17.06
N VAL A 81 -9.91 -5.73 15.74
CA VAL A 81 -11.24 -5.90 15.14
C VAL A 81 -11.77 -7.30 15.44
N PRO A 82 -13.03 -7.44 15.90
CA PRO A 82 -13.65 -8.74 16.08
C PRO A 82 -13.69 -9.56 14.76
N PRO A 83 -13.39 -10.86 14.80
CA PRO A 83 -13.48 -11.70 13.62
C PRO A 83 -14.91 -11.71 13.07
N GLY A 84 -15.05 -11.69 11.74
CA GLY A 84 -16.35 -11.71 11.06
C GLY A 84 -17.00 -10.33 10.84
N TRP A 85 -16.34 -9.24 11.22
CA TRP A 85 -16.79 -7.90 10.79
C TRP A 85 -16.60 -7.73 9.29
N LEU A 86 -17.72 -7.48 8.61
CA LEU A 86 -17.78 -7.25 7.18
C LEU A 86 -18.12 -5.79 6.90
N ILE A 87 -17.53 -5.24 5.84
CA ILE A 87 -17.81 -3.88 5.37
C ILE A 87 -18.07 -3.89 3.86
N ASN A 88 -19.00 -3.05 3.42
CA ASN A 88 -19.18 -2.74 2.01
C ASN A 88 -18.23 -1.61 1.60
N SER A 89 -17.06 -1.97 1.08
CA SER A 89 -16.01 -1.03 0.66
C SER A 89 -16.22 -0.47 -0.75
N ARG A 90 -17.26 -0.88 -1.47
CA ARG A 90 -17.48 -0.53 -2.90
C ARG A 90 -17.46 0.98 -3.15
N ALA A 91 -18.18 1.75 -2.33
CA ALA A 91 -18.23 3.20 -2.48
C ALA A 91 -16.86 3.85 -2.24
N ALA A 92 -16.13 3.40 -1.21
CA ALA A 92 -14.79 3.88 -0.90
C ALA A 92 -13.79 3.56 -2.02
N LEU A 93 -13.82 2.33 -2.54
CA LEU A 93 -12.95 1.89 -3.63
C LEU A 93 -13.23 2.64 -4.94
N SER A 94 -14.48 3.04 -5.19
CA SER A 94 -14.82 3.81 -6.39
C SER A 94 -14.22 5.22 -6.43
N ALA A 95 -13.81 5.75 -5.27
CA ALA A 95 -13.10 7.02 -5.17
C ALA A 95 -11.60 6.90 -5.45
N VAL A 96 -11.06 5.68 -5.51
CA VAL A 96 -9.64 5.42 -5.79
C VAL A 96 -9.42 5.46 -7.30
N THR A 97 -8.73 6.49 -7.79
CA THR A 97 -8.50 6.72 -9.22
C THR A 97 -7.41 5.84 -9.82
N LEU A 98 -6.50 5.33 -8.99
CA LEU A 98 -5.44 4.42 -9.40
C LEU A 98 -5.97 2.99 -9.40
N SER A 99 -6.21 2.43 -10.58
CA SER A 99 -6.80 1.10 -10.76
C SER A 99 -6.03 -0.01 -10.04
N GLU A 100 -4.69 0.07 -10.01
CA GLU A 100 -3.84 -0.90 -9.33
C GLU A 100 -3.99 -0.82 -7.80
N LEU A 101 -4.02 0.39 -7.24
CA LEU A 101 -4.29 0.62 -5.81
C LEU A 101 -5.69 0.14 -5.44
N ALA A 102 -6.69 0.44 -6.26
CA ALA A 102 -8.06 -0.05 -6.05
C ALA A 102 -8.13 -1.59 -6.05
N TRP A 103 -7.29 -2.24 -6.86
CA TRP A 103 -7.21 -3.69 -6.96
C TRP A 103 -6.53 -4.32 -5.73
N ARG A 104 -5.41 -3.75 -5.26
CA ARG A 104 -4.71 -4.19 -4.04
C ARG A 104 -5.53 -3.95 -2.78
N LEU A 105 -6.24 -2.83 -2.68
CA LEU A 105 -7.16 -2.53 -1.57
C LEU A 105 -8.37 -3.49 -1.48
N GLN A 106 -8.68 -4.22 -2.56
CA GLN A 106 -9.68 -5.30 -2.52
C GLN A 106 -9.14 -6.59 -1.88
N GLY A 107 -7.86 -6.63 -1.48
CA GLY A 107 -7.20 -7.79 -0.89
C GLY A 107 -6.60 -8.75 -1.92
N HIS A 108 -6.46 -8.32 -3.17
CA HIS A 108 -5.76 -9.12 -4.18
C HIS A 108 -4.24 -8.95 -4.01
N GLN A 109 -3.52 -10.06 -3.86
CA GLN A 109 -2.07 -10.06 -3.83
C GLN A 109 -1.51 -9.82 -5.23
N ASN A 110 -0.53 -8.92 -5.37
CA ASN A 110 0.15 -8.67 -6.64
C ASN A 110 0.67 -9.99 -7.25
N PRO A 111 0.38 -10.33 -8.53
CA PRO A 111 0.80 -11.60 -9.11
C PRO A 111 2.33 -11.75 -9.20
N GLN A 112 3.11 -10.71 -8.88
CA GLN A 112 4.56 -10.68 -9.04
C GLN A 112 5.39 -11.38 -7.94
N GLU A 113 4.78 -11.92 -6.88
CA GLU A 113 5.52 -12.67 -5.85
C GLU A 113 5.75 -14.15 -6.16
N HIS A 114 5.31 -14.66 -7.32
CA HIS A 114 5.77 -15.96 -7.82
C HIS A 114 6.94 -15.79 -8.79
N HIS A 115 8.12 -15.46 -8.25
CA HIS A 115 9.37 -15.89 -8.88
C HIS A 115 9.66 -17.29 -8.35
N PRO A 116 9.43 -18.37 -9.12
CA PRO A 116 9.99 -19.67 -8.75
C PRO A 116 11.52 -19.54 -8.79
N ALA A 117 12.11 -19.38 -7.61
CA ALA A 117 13.53 -19.56 -7.40
C ALA A 117 13.86 -21.03 -7.67
N GLY A 118 14.32 -21.33 -8.88
CA GLY A 118 14.75 -22.68 -9.22
C GLY A 118 14.59 -23.02 -10.68
N ASP A 119 15.36 -22.35 -11.54
CA ASP A 119 16.03 -23.06 -12.63
C ASP A 119 17.16 -22.18 -13.18
N LEU A 120 18.30 -22.20 -12.48
CA LEU A 120 19.56 -21.83 -13.11
C LEU A 120 20.22 -23.14 -13.53
N GLU A 121 19.80 -23.65 -14.69
CA GLU A 121 20.53 -24.73 -15.36
C GLU A 121 21.95 -24.24 -15.65
N THR A 122 22.92 -24.85 -14.97
CA THR A 122 24.35 -24.79 -15.31
C THR A 122 24.57 -25.29 -16.73
N PHE A 123 25.07 -24.43 -17.61
CA PHE A 123 25.80 -24.80 -18.82
C PHE A 123 27.02 -23.89 -19.00
#